data_AF-A0A959CAR9-F1
#
_entry.id   AF-A0A959CAR9-F1
#
_cell.length_a   1.000
_cell.length_b   1.000
_cell.length_c   1.000
_cell.angle_alpha   90.00
_cell.angle_beta   90.00
_cell.angle_gamma   90.00
#
_symmetry.space_group_name_H-M   'P 1'
#
loop_
_entity.id
_entity.type
_entity.pdbx_description
1 polymer ?
#
loop_
_entity_poly.entity_id
_entity_poly.type
_entity_poly.pdbx_seq_one_letter_code
_entity_poly.pdbx_strand_id
1 'polypeptide(L)'
;MKNNLLLLLSVIFFAAPLRAQTPLPSVQEVYQIFKNKCITCHDHASPEAGLDLEGTGSTELLRAINVAQKLVNVDPTNIFAGNSGLKRVYPGRPDRSFLFRKINNGLESTIAALHAEEGESMPQSPSTPLTNLEKEIIRQWILFGAKTTGVSFDKSVVESFYNVGGQKSFPDGPPPPPAPGEGFQIKMGPFYLPPDGELEYFQKYELSLPANIEVNRMEMLISGYSHHFIVYNFEGTGANAVPHGLRLNANHDQI
;
A
#
# COMPACT_ATOMS: atom_id res chain seq x y z
N MET A 1 -11.97 -66.91 38.42
CA MET A 1 -11.61 -66.48 37.05
C MET A 1 -12.13 -65.07 36.86
N LYS A 2 -11.25 -64.05 36.85
CA LYS A 2 -11.63 -62.63 36.68
C LYS A 2 -11.56 -62.31 35.17
N ASN A 3 -12.71 -61.99 34.57
CA ASN A 3 -12.79 -61.51 33.19
C ASN A 3 -12.45 -60.02 33.15
N ASN A 4 -11.27 -59.67 32.63
CA ASN A 4 -10.93 -58.30 32.29
C ASN A 4 -11.45 -57.98 30.89
N LEU A 5 -12.49 -57.17 30.80
CA LEU A 5 -13.00 -56.63 29.54
C LEU A 5 -12.11 -55.44 29.14
N LEU A 6 -11.20 -55.64 28.18
CA LEU A 6 -10.47 -54.55 27.54
C LEU A 6 -11.42 -53.80 26.61
N LEU A 7 -11.73 -52.54 26.95
CA LEU A 7 -12.39 -51.61 26.05
C LEU A 7 -11.31 -50.98 25.14
N LEU A 8 -11.26 -51.36 23.87
CA LEU A 8 -10.47 -50.67 22.86
C LEU A 8 -11.20 -49.38 22.45
N LEU A 9 -10.65 -48.23 22.86
CA LEU A 9 -11.09 -46.93 22.39
C LEU A 9 -10.43 -46.64 21.04
N SER A 10 -11.15 -46.83 19.94
CA SER A 10 -10.69 -46.45 18.60
C SER A 10 -10.86 -44.95 18.38
N VAL A 11 -9.75 -44.19 18.48
CA VAL A 11 -9.70 -42.78 18.10
C VAL A 11 -9.60 -42.69 16.59
N ILE A 12 -10.73 -42.38 15.92
CA ILE A 12 -10.76 -42.08 14.48
C ILE A 12 -10.27 -40.64 14.30
N PHE A 13 -9.02 -40.47 13.86
CA PHE A 13 -8.52 -39.19 13.38
C PHE A 13 -9.17 -38.86 12.04
N PHE A 14 -10.19 -38.01 12.04
CA PHE A 14 -10.66 -37.34 10.83
C PHE A 14 -9.61 -36.33 10.39
N ALA A 15 -8.70 -36.73 9.49
CA ALA A 15 -7.83 -35.81 8.79
C ALA A 15 -8.65 -35.02 7.76
N ALA A 16 -9.25 -33.91 8.19
CA ALA A 16 -9.79 -32.94 7.25
C ALA A 16 -8.61 -32.34 6.46
N PRO A 17 -8.63 -32.35 5.11
CA PRO A 17 -7.60 -31.68 4.35
C PRO A 17 -7.63 -30.18 4.66
N LEU A 18 -6.57 -29.68 5.29
CA LEU A 18 -6.28 -28.25 5.39
C LEU A 18 -6.13 -27.72 3.96
N ARG A 19 -7.19 -27.12 3.43
CA ARG A 19 -7.10 -26.34 2.19
C ARG A 19 -6.44 -25.03 2.56
N ALA A 20 -5.24 -24.78 2.04
CA ALA A 20 -4.64 -23.46 2.08
C ALA A 20 -5.64 -22.47 1.45
N GLN A 21 -6.02 -21.45 2.21
CA GLN A 21 -6.93 -20.42 1.73
C GLN A 21 -6.25 -19.68 0.58
N THR A 22 -6.89 -19.67 -0.58
CA THR A 22 -6.39 -18.90 -1.72
C THR A 22 -6.36 -17.42 -1.31
N PRO A 23 -5.22 -16.73 -1.46
CA PRO A 23 -5.13 -15.32 -1.08
C PRO A 23 -6.11 -14.50 -1.93
N LEU A 24 -6.77 -13.54 -1.29
CA LEU A 24 -7.67 -12.62 -2.00
C LEU A 24 -6.85 -11.66 -2.87
N PRO A 25 -7.40 -11.18 -4.00
CA PRO A 25 -6.79 -10.07 -4.73
C PRO A 25 -6.56 -8.87 -3.79
N SER A 26 -5.42 -8.20 -3.90
CA SER A 26 -5.05 -7.12 -2.95
C SER A 26 -6.06 -5.97 -2.93
N VAL A 27 -6.73 -5.69 -4.06
CA VAL A 27 -7.81 -4.71 -4.13
C VAL A 27 -9.01 -5.10 -3.26
N GLN A 28 -9.29 -6.40 -3.15
CA GLN A 28 -10.39 -6.91 -2.33
C GLN A 28 -10.05 -6.82 -0.84
N GLU A 29 -8.80 -7.08 -0.46
CA GLU A 29 -8.31 -6.87 0.92
C GLU A 29 -8.47 -5.40 1.35
N VAL A 30 -8.13 -4.46 0.47
CA VAL A 30 -8.34 -3.02 0.70
C VAL A 30 -9.83 -2.68 0.80
N TYR A 31 -10.66 -3.22 -0.09
CA TYR A 31 -12.09 -2.95 -0.09
C TYR A 31 -12.76 -3.43 1.21
N GLN A 32 -12.33 -4.54 1.80
CA GLN A 32 -12.86 -4.99 3.10
C GLN A 32 -12.61 -3.98 4.22
N ILE A 33 -11.49 -3.25 4.18
CA ILE A 33 -11.21 -2.15 5.13
C ILE A 33 -12.19 -1.00 4.89
N PHE A 34 -12.37 -0.57 3.63
CA PHE A 34 -13.32 0.49 3.30
C PHE A 34 -14.75 0.14 3.71
N LYS A 35 -15.16 -1.10 3.45
CA LYS A 35 -16.48 -1.62 3.83
C LYS A 35 -16.73 -1.53 5.32
N ASN A 36 -15.73 -1.85 6.13
CA ASN A 36 -15.88 -1.89 7.58
C ASN A 36 -15.75 -0.53 8.25
N LYS A 37 -15.02 0.43 7.64
CA LYS A 37 -14.60 1.66 8.34
C LYS A 37 -14.86 2.97 7.61
N CYS A 38 -15.25 2.93 6.34
CA CYS A 38 -15.34 4.13 5.51
C CYS A 38 -16.72 4.32 4.87
N ILE A 39 -17.40 3.23 4.49
CA ILE A 39 -18.67 3.30 3.75
C ILE A 39 -19.75 4.11 4.50
N THR A 40 -19.80 4.09 5.83
CA THR A 40 -20.83 4.82 6.59
C THR A 40 -20.95 6.31 6.23
N CYS A 41 -19.85 6.95 5.80
CA CYS A 41 -19.84 8.33 5.29
C CYS A 41 -19.62 8.41 3.77
N HIS A 42 -19.09 7.35 3.17
CA HIS A 42 -18.67 7.28 1.77
C HIS A 42 -19.43 6.18 1.01
N ASP A 43 -20.74 6.11 1.21
CA ASP A 43 -21.62 5.12 0.57
C ASP A 43 -21.98 5.52 -0.87
N HIS A 44 -22.75 4.67 -1.55
CA HIS A 44 -23.19 4.95 -2.91
C HIS A 44 -24.34 5.96 -2.99
N ALA A 45 -25.17 6.08 -1.96
CA ALA A 45 -26.41 6.85 -1.96
C ALA A 45 -26.18 8.35 -1.66
N SER A 46 -25.28 8.64 -0.73
CA SER A 46 -24.92 9.98 -0.25
C SER A 46 -23.41 10.06 0.04
N PRO A 47 -22.55 9.89 -0.98
CA PRO A 47 -21.09 9.91 -0.81
C PRO A 47 -20.60 11.28 -0.34
N GLU A 48 -20.12 11.38 0.90
CA GLU A 48 -19.46 12.60 1.38
C GLU A 48 -18.27 12.96 0.48
N ALA A 49 -18.16 14.26 0.16
CA ALA A 49 -17.18 14.80 -0.77
C ALA A 49 -17.17 14.12 -2.17
N GLY A 50 -18.27 13.46 -2.56
CA GLY A 50 -18.37 12.74 -3.84
C GLY A 50 -17.46 11.51 -3.92
N LEU A 51 -17.09 10.93 -2.77
CA LEU A 51 -16.28 9.72 -2.68
C LEU A 51 -17.17 8.52 -2.35
N ASP A 52 -17.41 7.67 -3.35
CA ASP A 52 -18.13 6.39 -3.22
C ASP A 52 -17.10 5.25 -3.03
N LEU A 53 -17.08 4.68 -1.83
CA LEU A 53 -16.27 3.53 -1.43
C LEU A 53 -17.07 2.23 -1.28
N GLU A 54 -18.39 2.29 -1.51
CA GLU A 54 -19.24 1.11 -1.54
C GLU A 54 -19.16 0.40 -2.89
N GLY A 55 -19.17 1.19 -3.97
CA GLY A 55 -19.07 0.72 -5.34
C GLY A 55 -20.26 -0.12 -5.81
N THR A 56 -20.26 -0.46 -7.09
CA THR A 56 -21.30 -1.29 -7.71
C THR A 56 -20.73 -2.61 -8.23
N GLY A 57 -21.52 -3.68 -8.16
CA GLY A 57 -21.09 -5.01 -8.60
C GLY A 57 -21.84 -6.13 -7.88
N SER A 58 -22.04 -7.26 -8.57
CA SER A 58 -22.75 -8.43 -8.02
C SER A 58 -21.94 -9.24 -7.02
N THR A 59 -20.61 -9.07 -7.00
CA THR A 59 -19.70 -9.72 -6.05
C THR A 59 -18.84 -8.68 -5.34
N GLU A 60 -18.28 -9.06 -4.19
CA GLU A 60 -17.35 -8.20 -3.45
C GLU A 60 -16.14 -7.79 -4.29
N LEU A 61 -15.57 -8.71 -5.06
CA LEU A 61 -14.45 -8.41 -5.96
C LEU A 61 -14.85 -7.39 -7.04
N LEU A 62 -16.05 -7.51 -7.63
CA LEU A 62 -16.51 -6.55 -8.64
C LEU A 62 -16.74 -5.16 -8.04
N ARG A 63 -17.26 -5.07 -6.81
CA ARG A 63 -17.35 -3.79 -6.08
C ARG A 63 -15.96 -3.22 -5.78
N ALA A 64 -15.02 -4.05 -5.32
CA ALA A 64 -13.64 -3.64 -5.06
C ALA A 64 -12.96 -3.07 -6.33
N ILE A 65 -13.13 -3.73 -7.47
CA ILE A 65 -12.64 -3.24 -8.77
C ILE A 65 -13.32 -1.93 -9.15
N ASN A 66 -14.64 -1.82 -8.99
CA ASN A 66 -15.38 -0.59 -9.29
C ASN A 66 -14.90 0.59 -8.43
N VAL A 67 -14.68 0.38 -7.13
CA VAL A 67 -14.12 1.39 -6.22
C VAL A 67 -12.72 1.78 -6.67
N ALA A 68 -11.83 0.82 -6.93
CA ALA A 68 -10.47 1.12 -7.39
C ALA A 68 -10.46 1.96 -8.68
N GLN A 69 -11.34 1.68 -9.65
CA GLN A 69 -11.48 2.49 -10.88
C GLN A 69 -11.92 3.94 -10.62
N LYS A 70 -12.68 4.18 -9.53
CA LYS A 70 -13.10 5.52 -9.10
C LYS A 70 -12.08 6.25 -8.23
N LEU A 71 -10.99 5.57 -7.85
CA LEU A 71 -9.91 6.11 -7.00
C LEU A 71 -8.62 6.34 -7.78
N VAL A 72 -8.21 5.36 -8.58
CA VAL A 72 -6.88 5.34 -9.19
C VAL A 72 -6.80 6.35 -10.32
N ASN A 73 -5.83 7.27 -10.23
CA ASN A 73 -5.61 8.39 -11.16
C ASN A 73 -6.81 9.35 -11.32
N VAL A 74 -7.80 9.29 -10.43
CA VAL A 74 -8.94 10.21 -10.40
C VAL A 74 -8.60 11.44 -9.56
N ASP A 75 -8.96 12.63 -10.03
CA ASP A 75 -8.75 13.87 -9.29
C ASP A 75 -9.61 13.91 -8.01
N PRO A 76 -9.07 14.41 -6.88
CA PRO A 76 -9.86 14.66 -5.69
C PRO A 76 -10.82 15.83 -5.94
N THR A 77 -11.98 15.82 -5.28
CA THR A 77 -12.94 16.94 -5.29
C THR A 77 -12.44 18.13 -4.45
N ASN A 78 -11.49 17.90 -3.55
CA ASN A 78 -10.82 18.94 -2.80
C ASN A 78 -9.91 19.78 -3.73
N ILE A 79 -10.23 21.07 -3.85
CA ILE A 79 -9.56 21.99 -4.78
C ILE A 79 -8.06 22.14 -4.47
N PHE A 80 -7.69 22.26 -3.19
CA PHE A 80 -6.28 22.41 -2.81
C PHE A 80 -5.47 21.16 -3.16
N ALA A 81 -6.01 19.97 -2.85
CA ALA A 81 -5.38 18.70 -3.18
C ALA A 81 -5.21 18.54 -4.70
N GLY A 82 -6.25 18.88 -5.48
CA GLY A 82 -6.21 18.86 -6.93
C GLY A 82 -5.18 19.83 -7.52
N ASN A 83 -5.15 21.08 -7.04
CA ASN A 83 -4.17 22.09 -7.44
C ASN A 83 -2.73 21.71 -7.04
N SER A 84 -2.56 20.91 -5.98
CA SER A 84 -1.28 20.35 -5.56
C SER A 84 -0.85 19.12 -6.38
N GLY A 85 -1.62 18.74 -7.41
CA GLY A 85 -1.33 17.61 -8.28
C GLY A 85 -1.57 16.24 -7.65
N LEU A 86 -2.29 16.16 -6.53
CA LEU A 86 -2.65 14.89 -5.90
C LEU A 86 -3.74 14.18 -6.69
N LYS A 87 -3.76 12.85 -6.61
CA LYS A 87 -4.89 12.01 -7.06
C LYS A 87 -5.57 11.41 -5.84
N ARG A 88 -6.84 10.99 -5.96
CA ARG A 88 -7.51 10.20 -4.90
C ARG A 88 -6.62 9.02 -4.49
N VAL A 89 -6.16 8.25 -5.48
CA VAL A 89 -5.03 7.32 -5.37
C VAL A 89 -4.08 7.53 -6.55
N TYR A 90 -2.82 7.80 -6.26
CA TYR A 90 -1.73 7.84 -7.25
C TYR A 90 -0.96 6.50 -7.17
N PRO A 91 -0.99 5.65 -8.21
CA PRO A 91 -0.28 4.38 -8.24
C PRO A 91 1.21 4.52 -7.89
N GLY A 92 1.67 3.72 -6.94
CA GLY A 92 3.06 3.66 -6.51
C GLY A 92 3.53 4.81 -5.61
N ARG A 93 2.66 5.80 -5.32
CA ARG A 93 3.02 7.01 -4.57
C ARG A 93 1.99 7.33 -3.49
N PRO A 94 2.13 6.75 -2.27
CA PRO A 94 1.27 7.10 -1.15
C PRO A 94 1.34 8.58 -0.77
N ASP A 95 2.49 9.22 -0.96
CA ASP A 95 2.70 10.66 -0.74
C ASP A 95 1.87 11.54 -1.69
N ARG A 96 1.56 11.04 -2.89
CA ARG A 96 0.69 11.71 -3.89
C ARG A 96 -0.75 11.23 -3.88
N SER A 97 -1.07 10.29 -3.01
CA SER A 97 -2.41 9.71 -2.86
C SER A 97 -3.14 10.45 -1.76
N PHE A 98 -4.10 11.30 -2.14
CA PHE A 98 -4.87 12.10 -1.20
C PHE A 98 -5.60 11.21 -0.18
N LEU A 99 -6.17 10.07 -0.61
CA LEU A 99 -6.77 9.08 0.29
C LEU A 99 -5.78 8.62 1.36
N PHE A 100 -4.54 8.31 0.97
CA PHE A 100 -3.53 7.87 1.92
C PHE A 100 -3.11 8.99 2.88
N ARG A 101 -2.92 10.22 2.38
CA ARG A 101 -2.67 11.40 3.23
C ARG A 101 -3.75 11.57 4.29
N LYS A 102 -5.03 11.40 3.93
CA LYS A 102 -6.16 11.51 4.86
C LYS A 102 -6.17 10.43 5.95
N ILE A 103 -5.70 9.22 5.66
CA ILE A 103 -5.67 8.11 6.65
C ILE A 103 -4.31 7.93 7.35
N ASN A 104 -3.25 8.61 6.89
CA ASN A 104 -1.88 8.40 7.35
C ASN A 104 -1.79 8.48 8.87
N ASN A 105 -2.27 9.59 9.44
CA ASN A 105 -2.36 9.87 10.87
C ASN A 105 -1.14 9.30 11.64
N GLY A 106 0.06 9.74 11.23
CA GLY A 106 1.34 9.39 11.85
C GLY A 106 1.97 8.05 11.45
N LEU A 107 1.36 7.23 10.59
CA LEU A 107 1.95 5.93 10.19
C LEU A 107 3.25 6.10 9.39
N GLU A 108 3.23 6.96 8.38
CA GLU A 108 4.36 7.27 7.51
C GLU A 108 4.81 8.72 7.75
N SER A 109 5.93 8.87 8.45
CA SER A 109 6.45 10.19 8.85
C SER A 109 7.07 10.99 7.71
N THR A 110 7.45 10.36 6.59
CA THR A 110 7.96 11.11 5.42
C THR A 110 6.88 11.81 4.61
N ILE A 111 5.60 11.49 4.87
CA ILE A 111 4.48 12.17 4.21
C ILE A 111 4.12 13.39 5.05
N ALA A 112 4.25 14.57 4.45
CA ALA A 112 3.89 15.83 5.09
C ALA A 112 2.46 15.80 5.64
N ALA A 113 2.26 16.45 6.79
CA ALA A 113 0.96 16.61 7.41
C ALA A 113 -0.06 17.25 6.44
N LEU A 114 -1.34 17.08 6.75
CA LEU A 114 -2.42 17.68 5.97
C LEU A 114 -2.34 19.21 6.07
N HIS A 115 -2.45 19.88 4.92
CA HIS A 115 -2.69 21.30 4.87
C HIS A 115 -4.09 21.62 5.41
N ALA A 116 -4.31 22.82 5.95
CA ALA A 116 -5.61 23.20 6.51
C ALA A 116 -6.76 23.04 5.48
N GLU A 117 -6.49 23.36 4.22
CA GLU A 117 -7.45 23.26 3.11
C GLU A 117 -7.67 21.81 2.63
N GLU A 118 -6.82 20.86 3.03
CA GLU A 118 -7.06 19.43 2.83
C GLU A 118 -8.07 18.86 3.83
N GLY A 119 -8.38 19.61 4.90
CA GLY A 119 -9.27 19.21 5.99
C GLY A 119 -8.68 18.11 6.89
N GLU A 120 -9.50 17.56 7.77
CA GLU A 120 -9.03 16.69 8.87
C GLU A 120 -8.68 15.25 8.47
N SER A 121 -7.93 14.55 9.34
CA SER A 121 -7.68 13.11 9.14
C SER A 121 -8.97 12.29 9.17
N MET A 122 -8.98 11.17 8.44
CA MET A 122 -10.11 10.25 8.30
C MET A 122 -9.79 8.86 8.88
N PRO A 123 -10.82 8.15 9.41
CA PRO A 123 -12.18 8.63 9.58
C PRO A 123 -12.30 9.58 10.77
N GLN A 124 -13.22 10.55 10.69
CA GLN A 124 -13.49 11.48 11.79
C GLN A 124 -14.30 10.80 12.89
N SER A 125 -14.14 11.27 14.14
CA SER A 125 -14.99 10.86 15.27
C SER A 125 -16.46 11.13 14.93
N PRO A 126 -17.41 10.23 15.25
CA PRO A 126 -17.27 9.06 16.13
C PRO A 126 -16.87 7.73 15.45
N SER A 127 -16.53 7.75 14.16
CA SER A 127 -16.19 6.54 13.41
C SER A 127 -14.91 5.88 13.93
N THR A 128 -14.85 4.55 13.86
CA THR A 128 -13.71 3.78 14.36
C THR A 128 -12.44 4.06 13.52
N PRO A 129 -11.34 4.50 14.14
CA PRO A 129 -10.09 4.74 13.42
C PRO A 129 -9.54 3.48 12.74
N LEU A 130 -8.78 3.67 11.65
CA LEU A 130 -7.98 2.59 11.07
C LEU A 130 -6.80 2.27 11.98
N THR A 131 -6.51 0.98 12.13
CA THR A 131 -5.28 0.50 12.78
C THR A 131 -4.09 0.76 11.87
N ASN A 132 -2.88 0.71 12.43
CA ASN A 132 -1.66 0.86 11.62
C ASN A 132 -1.52 -0.26 10.58
N LEU A 133 -1.97 -1.48 10.89
CA LEU A 133 -2.00 -2.59 9.94
C LEU A 133 -2.96 -2.30 8.78
N GLU A 134 -4.19 -1.85 9.04
CA GLU A 134 -5.15 -1.55 7.96
C GLU A 134 -4.67 -0.42 7.04
N LYS A 135 -4.14 0.66 7.63
CA LYS A 135 -3.48 1.72 6.87
C LYS A 135 -2.33 1.14 6.03
N GLU A 136 -1.55 0.20 6.57
CA GLU A 136 -0.47 -0.44 5.84
C GLU A 136 -0.95 -1.28 4.67
N ILE A 137 -2.03 -2.05 4.82
CA ILE A 137 -2.61 -2.83 3.73
C ILE A 137 -3.01 -1.91 2.56
N ILE A 138 -3.62 -0.76 2.86
CA ILE A 138 -3.95 0.26 1.85
C ILE A 138 -2.66 0.82 1.23
N ARG A 139 -1.64 1.11 2.05
CA ARG A 139 -0.36 1.64 1.57
C ARG A 139 0.38 0.68 0.66
N GLN A 140 0.44 -0.61 1.01
CA GLN A 140 1.06 -1.65 0.19
C GLN A 140 0.32 -1.80 -1.14
N TRP A 141 -1.02 -1.79 -1.13
CA TRP A 141 -1.77 -1.78 -2.40
C TRP A 141 -1.40 -0.59 -3.28
N ILE A 142 -1.30 0.62 -2.71
CA ILE A 142 -0.85 1.82 -3.45
C ILE A 142 0.58 1.65 -3.95
N LEU A 143 1.53 1.26 -3.09
CA LEU A 143 2.95 1.10 -3.43
C LEU A 143 3.17 0.11 -4.56
N PHE A 144 2.36 -0.95 -4.64
CA PHE A 144 2.41 -1.94 -5.73
C PHE A 144 1.54 -1.55 -6.95
N GLY A 145 1.20 -0.26 -7.08
CA GLY A 145 0.58 0.30 -8.27
C GLY A 145 -0.96 0.28 -8.27
N ALA A 146 -1.59 0.05 -7.11
CA ALA A 146 -3.04 0.07 -6.93
C ALA A 146 -3.81 -0.81 -7.95
N LYS A 147 -3.28 -1.99 -8.25
CA LYS A 147 -3.82 -2.92 -9.26
C LYS A 147 -5.23 -3.40 -8.88
N THR A 148 -6.06 -3.66 -9.89
CA THR A 148 -7.43 -4.17 -9.74
C THR A 148 -7.53 -5.69 -9.79
N THR A 149 -6.42 -6.39 -10.03
CA THR A 149 -6.39 -7.84 -10.20
C THR A 149 -5.15 -8.45 -9.55
N GLY A 150 -5.27 -9.69 -9.11
CA GLY A 150 -4.16 -10.46 -8.56
C GLY A 150 -3.75 -10.04 -7.16
N VAL A 151 -2.74 -10.74 -6.65
CA VAL A 151 -2.12 -10.51 -5.34
C VAL A 151 -0.84 -9.73 -5.58
N SER A 152 -0.79 -8.51 -5.07
CA SER A 152 0.33 -7.59 -5.28
C SER A 152 1.42 -7.71 -4.21
N PHE A 153 1.04 -8.08 -2.99
CA PHE A 153 1.93 -8.25 -1.84
C PHE A 153 1.39 -9.37 -0.95
N ASP A 154 2.27 -9.97 -0.16
CA ASP A 154 1.87 -10.99 0.81
C ASP A 154 1.32 -10.34 2.07
N LYS A 155 -0.01 -10.32 2.18
CA LYS A 155 -0.71 -9.78 3.35
C LYS A 155 -0.29 -10.47 4.65
N SER A 156 -0.03 -11.78 4.63
CA SER A 156 0.31 -12.52 5.85
C SER A 156 1.65 -12.06 6.45
N VAL A 157 2.61 -11.68 5.60
CA VAL A 157 3.89 -11.11 6.06
C VAL A 157 3.68 -9.74 6.70
N VAL A 158 2.81 -8.90 6.12
CA VAL A 158 2.45 -7.61 6.71
C VAL A 158 1.73 -7.80 8.04
N GLU A 159 0.74 -8.69 8.11
CA GLU A 159 0.03 -9.00 9.35
C GLU A 159 0.98 -9.52 10.44
N SER A 160 1.88 -10.44 10.09
CA SER A 160 2.89 -10.95 11.01
C SER A 160 3.78 -9.83 11.56
N PHE A 161 4.22 -8.91 10.70
CA PHE A 161 5.03 -7.77 11.12
C PHE A 161 4.33 -6.91 12.18
N TYR A 162 3.04 -6.61 12.02
CA TYR A 162 2.31 -5.76 12.96
C TYR A 162 1.81 -6.49 14.21
N ASN A 163 1.49 -7.78 14.10
CA ASN A 163 0.84 -8.54 15.18
C ASN A 163 1.82 -9.38 16.02
N VAL A 164 2.84 -9.95 15.37
CA VAL A 164 3.87 -10.78 16.03
C VAL A 164 5.13 -9.97 16.27
N GLY A 165 5.42 -9.04 15.35
CA GLY A 165 6.62 -8.22 15.34
C GLY A 165 7.48 -8.52 14.13
N GLY A 166 8.13 -7.48 13.61
CA GLY A 166 9.12 -7.61 12.56
C GLY A 166 10.19 -6.56 12.70
N GLN A 167 11.32 -6.80 12.03
CA GLN A 167 12.47 -5.92 12.13
C GLN A 167 12.37 -4.78 11.12
N LYS A 168 12.35 -3.54 11.61
CA LYS A 168 12.46 -2.36 10.75
C LYS A 168 13.88 -2.27 10.23
N SER A 169 14.02 -2.11 8.91
CA SER A 169 15.32 -1.79 8.29
C SER A 169 15.86 -0.43 8.74
N PHE A 170 14.98 0.50 9.06
CA PHE A 170 15.31 1.84 9.56
C PHE A 170 14.53 2.09 10.85
N PRO A 171 14.98 1.54 12.00
CA PRO A 171 14.27 1.67 13.27
C PRO A 171 14.21 3.13 13.76
N ASP A 172 15.23 3.92 13.46
CA ASP A 172 15.32 5.35 13.80
C ASP A 172 14.65 6.26 12.76
N GLY A 173 14.05 5.68 11.73
CA GLY A 173 13.40 6.39 10.65
C GLY A 173 14.34 6.83 9.53
N PRO A 174 13.82 7.63 8.57
CA PRO A 174 14.60 8.18 7.46
C PRO A 174 15.59 9.24 7.95
N PRO A 175 16.66 9.52 7.20
CA PRO A 175 17.52 10.66 7.49
C PRO A 175 16.73 11.97 7.33
N PRO A 176 17.17 13.08 7.96
CA PRO A 176 16.54 14.39 7.78
C PRO A 176 16.46 14.76 6.29
N PRO A 177 15.38 15.43 5.85
CA PRO A 177 15.31 15.96 4.50
C PRO A 177 16.41 17.01 4.27
N PRO A 178 16.87 17.21 3.03
CA PRO A 178 17.76 18.32 2.69
C PRO A 178 17.16 19.67 3.12
N ALA A 179 18.02 20.64 3.44
CA ALA A 179 17.55 21.98 3.76
C ALA A 179 16.77 22.58 2.58
N PRO A 180 15.78 23.48 2.82
CA PRO A 180 15.02 24.10 1.75
C PRO A 180 15.93 24.74 0.68
N GLY A 181 15.76 24.34 -0.57
CA GLY A 181 16.58 24.81 -1.70
C GLY A 181 17.88 24.04 -1.95
N GLU A 182 18.28 23.12 -1.07
CA GLU A 182 19.50 22.31 -1.25
C GLU A 182 19.27 20.97 -1.95
N GLY A 183 18.01 20.51 -2.04
CA GLY A 183 17.68 19.27 -2.72
C GLY A 183 16.30 18.73 -2.39
N PHE A 184 16.11 17.44 -2.67
CA PHE A 184 14.90 16.70 -2.37
C PHE A 184 15.27 15.28 -1.89
N GLN A 185 14.35 14.64 -1.18
CA GLN A 185 14.54 13.29 -0.67
C GLN A 185 13.57 12.34 -1.38
N ILE A 186 14.09 11.19 -1.83
CA ILE A 186 13.28 10.09 -2.36
C ILE A 186 13.27 8.98 -1.31
N LYS A 187 12.08 8.43 -1.05
CA LYS A 187 11.92 7.20 -0.29
C LYS A 187 11.39 6.08 -1.19
N MET A 188 12.07 4.94 -1.17
CA MET A 188 11.59 3.69 -1.77
C MET A 188 10.90 2.83 -0.71
N GLY A 189 9.77 2.23 -1.09
CA GLY A 189 9.02 1.31 -0.24
C GLY A 189 8.19 1.99 0.87
N PRO A 190 7.99 1.31 2.01
CA PRO A 190 8.59 0.04 2.39
C PRO A 190 7.90 -1.13 1.71
N PHE A 191 8.58 -2.25 1.75
CA PHE A 191 8.11 -3.56 1.33
C PHE A 191 8.46 -4.54 2.44
N TYR A 192 7.75 -5.66 2.48
CA TYR A 192 7.90 -6.67 3.52
C TYR A 192 8.46 -7.94 2.91
N LEU A 193 9.40 -8.56 3.63
CA LEU A 193 10.01 -9.82 3.27
C LEU A 193 9.75 -10.82 4.40
N PRO A 194 9.42 -12.09 4.08
CA PRO A 194 9.46 -13.15 5.08
C PRO A 194 10.91 -13.39 5.55
N PRO A 195 11.11 -14.06 6.70
CA PRO A 195 12.42 -14.55 7.10
C PRO A 195 13.08 -15.35 5.96
N ASP A 196 14.39 -15.16 5.79
CA ASP A 196 15.21 -15.79 4.74
C ASP A 196 14.75 -15.50 3.29
N GLY A 197 13.87 -14.51 3.10
CA GLY A 197 13.43 -14.07 1.78
C GLY A 197 14.43 -13.13 1.11
N GLU A 198 14.66 -13.33 -0.18
CA GLU A 198 15.44 -12.43 -1.03
C GLU A 198 14.60 -12.04 -2.26
N LEU A 199 14.46 -10.74 -2.49
CA LEU A 199 13.73 -10.20 -3.63
C LEU A 199 14.40 -8.92 -4.13
N GLU A 200 14.35 -8.72 -5.45
CA GLU A 200 14.69 -7.47 -6.09
C GLU A 200 13.41 -6.75 -6.53
N TYR A 201 13.23 -5.52 -6.06
CA TYR A 201 12.09 -4.68 -6.42
C TYR A 201 12.52 -3.52 -7.31
N PHE A 202 11.73 -3.27 -8.34
CA PHE A 202 11.87 -2.15 -9.25
C PHE A 202 10.73 -1.16 -9.02
N GLN A 203 11.05 0.11 -8.79
CA GLN A 203 10.06 1.17 -8.67
C GLN A 203 10.34 2.25 -9.70
N LYS A 204 9.32 2.56 -10.51
CA LYS A 204 9.31 3.80 -11.27
C LYS A 204 9.05 4.97 -10.32
N TYR A 205 9.94 5.95 -10.29
CA TYR A 205 9.79 7.13 -9.46
C TYR A 205 9.83 8.40 -10.31
N GLU A 206 8.67 9.03 -10.48
CA GLU A 206 8.56 10.32 -11.17
C GLU A 206 9.00 11.45 -10.24
N LEU A 207 9.91 12.30 -10.72
CA LEU A 207 10.34 13.50 -10.03
C LEU A 207 9.48 14.68 -10.49
N SER A 208 8.82 15.38 -9.55
CA SER A 208 8.11 16.63 -9.87
C SER A 208 9.07 17.81 -9.80
N LEU A 209 9.98 17.87 -10.77
CA LEU A 209 10.93 18.96 -10.90
C LEU A 209 10.31 20.07 -11.77
N PRO A 210 10.38 21.34 -11.38
CA PRO A 210 9.82 22.45 -12.16
C PRO A 210 10.60 22.72 -13.45
N ALA A 211 11.84 22.24 -13.52
CA ALA A 211 12.72 22.32 -14.68
C ALA A 211 13.78 21.21 -14.58
N ASN A 212 14.58 21.04 -15.64
CA ASN A 212 15.80 20.23 -15.55
C ASN A 212 16.73 20.84 -14.50
N ILE A 213 17.22 20.00 -13.60
CA ILE A 213 18.19 20.37 -12.57
C ILE A 213 19.41 19.48 -12.68
N GLU A 214 20.57 20.04 -12.35
CA GLU A 214 21.80 19.28 -12.24
C GLU A 214 21.92 18.71 -10.82
N VAL A 215 22.19 17.41 -10.72
CA VAL A 215 22.45 16.72 -9.44
C VAL A 215 23.96 16.56 -9.29
N ASN A 216 24.56 17.30 -8.37
CA ASN A 216 26.00 17.28 -8.12
C ASN A 216 26.39 16.41 -6.89
N ARG A 217 25.41 15.95 -6.11
CA ARG A 217 25.61 15.10 -4.94
C ARG A 217 24.42 14.17 -4.76
N MET A 218 24.70 12.92 -4.40
CA MET A 218 23.71 11.94 -3.99
C MET A 218 24.17 11.34 -2.66
N GLU A 219 23.25 11.29 -1.70
CA GLU A 219 23.42 10.56 -0.45
C GLU A 219 22.40 9.43 -0.44
N MET A 220 22.84 8.24 -0.06
CA MET A 220 22.00 7.05 -0.04
C MET A 220 22.07 6.40 1.34
N LEU A 221 20.90 6.07 1.87
CA LEU A 221 20.75 5.21 3.03
C LEU A 221 20.00 3.95 2.60
N ILE A 222 20.64 2.79 2.72
CA ILE A 222 20.08 1.48 2.39
C ILE A 222 20.00 0.61 3.64
N SER A 223 19.05 -0.33 3.66
CA SER A 223 18.94 -1.31 4.74
C SER A 223 20.23 -2.13 4.86
N GLY A 224 20.64 -2.45 6.08
CA GLY A 224 21.75 -3.39 6.32
C GLY A 224 21.48 -4.82 5.79
N TYR A 225 20.23 -5.12 5.40
CA TYR A 225 19.82 -6.39 4.80
C TYR A 225 19.78 -6.36 3.27
N SER A 226 20.19 -5.27 2.62
CA SER A 226 20.26 -5.15 1.17
C SER A 226 21.69 -4.86 0.74
N HIS A 227 22.10 -5.39 -0.42
CA HIS A 227 23.46 -5.24 -0.94
C HIS A 227 23.52 -4.60 -2.34
N HIS A 228 22.38 -4.35 -3.01
CA HIS A 228 22.31 -3.70 -4.32
C HIS A 228 21.31 -2.53 -4.32
N PHE A 229 21.71 -1.42 -4.96
CA PHE A 229 20.83 -0.33 -5.34
C PHE A 229 21.25 0.14 -6.74
N ILE A 230 20.28 0.18 -7.66
CA ILE A 230 20.53 0.52 -9.05
C ILE A 230 19.53 1.60 -9.47
N VAL A 231 20.05 2.63 -10.12
CA VAL A 231 19.24 3.70 -10.73
C VAL A 231 19.36 3.56 -12.24
N TYR A 232 18.22 3.46 -12.90
CA TYR A 232 18.12 3.46 -14.36
C TYR A 232 17.50 4.77 -14.84
N ASN A 233 17.86 5.17 -16.05
CA ASN A 233 17.10 6.16 -16.79
C ASN A 233 16.15 5.42 -17.73
N PHE A 234 15.01 6.01 -18.07
CA PHE A 234 14.17 5.41 -19.12
C PHE A 234 14.71 5.77 -20.50
N GLU A 235 14.75 4.79 -21.39
CA GLU A 235 15.00 5.01 -22.82
C GLU A 235 13.70 4.90 -23.63
N GLY A 236 13.67 5.53 -24.82
CA GLY A 236 12.55 5.46 -25.75
C GLY A 236 11.20 5.79 -25.11
N THR A 237 10.28 4.82 -25.08
CA THR A 237 8.94 4.96 -24.50
C THR A 237 8.84 4.48 -23.05
N GLY A 238 9.94 4.11 -22.40
CA GLY A 238 9.93 3.45 -21.10
C GLY A 238 9.22 4.25 -20.01
N ALA A 239 9.37 5.58 -20.02
CA ALA A 239 8.66 6.47 -19.10
C ALA A 239 7.14 6.36 -19.22
N ASN A 240 6.60 5.99 -20.39
CA ASN A 240 5.16 5.79 -20.61
C ASN A 240 4.74 4.32 -20.50
N ALA A 241 5.58 3.39 -20.95
CA ALA A 241 5.27 1.97 -21.03
C ALA A 241 5.40 1.26 -19.66
N VAL A 242 6.32 1.72 -18.81
CA VAL A 242 6.57 1.10 -17.51
C VAL A 242 5.54 1.60 -16.49
N PRO A 243 4.74 0.69 -15.89
CA PRO A 243 3.72 1.08 -14.95
C PRO A 243 4.35 1.55 -13.64
N HIS A 244 3.61 2.41 -12.94
CA HIS A 244 3.99 2.87 -11.61
C HIS A 244 3.86 1.75 -10.56
N GLY A 245 4.56 1.94 -9.45
CA GLY A 245 4.57 1.02 -8.31
C GLY A 245 5.71 0.00 -8.34
N LEU A 246 5.82 -0.74 -7.24
CA LEU A 246 6.78 -1.82 -7.04
C LEU A 246 6.46 -3.00 -7.96
N ARG A 247 7.51 -3.55 -8.57
CA ARG A 247 7.47 -4.65 -9.54
C ARG A 247 8.62 -5.60 -9.27
N LEU A 248 8.42 -6.87 -9.59
CA LEU A 248 9.46 -7.90 -9.56
C LEU A 248 10.18 -8.07 -10.90
N ASN A 249 9.74 -7.34 -11.94
CA ASN A 249 10.38 -7.34 -13.25
C ASN A 249 10.77 -5.90 -13.60
N ALA A 250 12.06 -5.71 -13.87
CA ALA A 250 12.65 -4.45 -14.29
C ALA A 250 12.07 -3.91 -15.59
N ASN A 251 11.81 -4.80 -16.56
CA ASN A 251 11.64 -4.53 -17.98
C ASN A 251 12.89 -3.86 -18.60
N HIS A 252 13.96 -4.64 -18.80
CA HIS A 252 15.25 -4.18 -19.33
C HIS A 252 15.20 -3.64 -20.76
N ASP A 253 14.13 -3.90 -21.52
CA ASP A 253 14.01 -3.42 -22.90
C ASP A 253 13.63 -1.93 -22.99
N GLN A 254 13.43 -1.26 -21.85
CA GLN A 254 12.90 0.11 -21.75
C GLN A 254 13.68 1.00 -20.76
N ILE A 255 14.83 0.53 -20.26
CA ILE A 255 15.68 1.19 -19.26
C ILE A 255 17.16 1.10 -19.61
#